data_AF-A0A965CWX5-F1
#
_entry.id   AF-A0A965CWX5-F1
#
_cell.length_a   1.000
_cell.length_b   1.000
_cell.length_c   1.000
_cell.angle_alpha   90.00
_cell.angle_beta   90.00
_cell.angle_gamma   90.00
#
_symmetry.space_group_name_H-M   'P 1'
#
loop_
_entity.id
_entity.type
_entity.pdbx_description
1 polymer ?
#
loop_
_entity_poly.entity_id
_entity_poly.type
_entity_poly.pdbx_seq_one_letter_code
_entity_poly.pdbx_strand_id
1 'polypeptide(L)'
;VFMAGAGGSLRAGVTENPVRLTRSVRDLLTRVTCGGAPAYIWPGGGITLMVDVTRMPENSFGSVPTPALVAPIEFTMKKEDFHQMGGHMDFIRKLEEVSEEREVSMKAWNESNPWPFQKN
;
A
#
# COMPACT_ATOMS: atom_id res chain seq x y z
N VAL A 1 16.46 0.14 -6.85
CA VAL A 1 15.32 -0.66 -6.34
C VAL A 1 15.36 -0.72 -4.82
N PHE A 2 14.20 -0.80 -4.16
CA PHE A 2 14.04 -1.01 -2.72
C PHE A 2 13.25 -2.30 -2.48
N MET A 3 13.60 -3.04 -1.41
CA MET A 3 12.92 -4.28 -1.04
C MET A 3 12.59 -4.28 0.46
N ALA A 4 11.38 -4.72 0.80
CA ALA A 4 10.94 -4.84 2.18
C ALA A 4 9.86 -5.92 2.33
N GLY A 5 9.74 -6.45 3.55
CA GLY A 5 8.66 -7.35 3.94
C GLY A 5 7.57 -6.63 4.71
N ALA A 6 6.30 -6.90 4.40
CA ALA A 6 5.16 -6.46 5.20
C ALA A 6 4.99 -7.41 6.40
N GLY A 7 5.39 -6.94 7.59
CA GLY A 7 5.33 -7.69 8.84
C GLY A 7 3.91 -8.05 9.29
N GLY A 8 3.81 -8.86 10.36
CA GLY A 8 2.51 -9.26 10.92
C GLY A 8 1.69 -8.08 11.47
N SER A 9 2.33 -7.16 12.19
CA SER A 9 1.67 -5.98 12.78
C SER A 9 1.06 -5.06 11.72
N LEU A 10 1.81 -4.79 10.64
CA LEU A 10 1.31 -4.02 9.51
C LEU A 10 0.06 -4.65 8.90
N ARG A 11 0.08 -5.97 8.66
CA ARG A 11 -1.06 -6.68 8.07
C ARG A 11 -2.27 -6.73 9.00
N ALA A 12 -2.05 -6.82 10.32
CA ALA A 12 -3.11 -6.76 11.32
C ALA A 12 -3.77 -5.37 11.40
N GLY A 13 -3.04 -4.32 11.03
CA GLY A 13 -3.59 -2.97 10.87
C GLY A 13 -4.59 -2.83 9.71
N VAL A 14 -4.65 -3.81 8.79
CA VAL A 14 -5.57 -3.79 7.63
C VAL A 14 -6.81 -4.66 7.89
N THR A 15 -6.64 -5.82 8.51
CA THR A 15 -7.71 -6.81 8.75
C THR A 15 -7.48 -7.55 10.05
N GLU A 16 -8.57 -8.01 10.68
CA GLU A 16 -8.53 -8.83 11.90
C GLU A 16 -7.70 -10.10 11.74
N ASN A 17 -7.76 -10.74 10.56
CA ASN A 17 -6.96 -11.92 10.25
C ASN A 17 -5.86 -11.57 9.22
N PRO A 18 -4.61 -11.31 9.65
CA PRO A 18 -3.54 -10.83 8.77
C PRO A 18 -3.14 -11.82 7.66
N VAL A 19 -3.48 -13.11 7.82
CA VAL A 19 -3.26 -14.12 6.78
C VAL A 19 -4.18 -13.88 5.58
N ARG A 20 -5.39 -13.35 5.79
CA ARG A 20 -6.35 -13.10 4.70
C ARG A 20 -5.88 -12.00 3.74
N LEU A 21 -5.20 -10.97 4.25
CA LEU A 21 -4.54 -9.97 3.38
C LEU A 21 -3.47 -10.60 2.49
N THR A 22 -2.67 -11.52 3.05
CA THR A 22 -1.64 -12.22 2.29
C THR A 22 -2.25 -13.08 1.18
N ARG A 23 -3.37 -13.75 1.46
CA ARG A 23 -4.14 -14.50 0.45
C ARG A 23 -4.75 -13.57 -0.61
N SER A 24 -5.36 -12.46 -0.20
CA SER A 24 -5.96 -11.48 -1.11
C SER A 24 -4.94 -10.85 -2.08
N VAL A 25 -3.72 -10.57 -1.62
CA VAL A 25 -2.61 -10.13 -2.48
C VAL A 25 -2.18 -11.23 -3.45
N ARG A 26 -2.06 -12.47 -2.98
CA ARG A 26 -1.71 -13.62 -3.82
C ARG A 26 -2.77 -13.89 -4.90
N ASP A 27 -4.05 -13.75 -4.54
CA ASP A 27 -5.20 -13.97 -5.41
C ASP A 27 -5.49 -12.75 -6.32
N LEU A 28 -4.64 -11.72 -6.28
CA LEU A 28 -4.74 -10.48 -7.07
C LEU A 28 -6.01 -9.66 -6.85
N LEU A 29 -6.74 -9.92 -5.75
CA LEU A 29 -7.87 -9.11 -5.30
C LEU A 29 -7.40 -7.79 -4.66
N THR A 30 -6.24 -7.84 -4.00
CA THR A 30 -5.57 -6.65 -3.47
C THR A 30 -4.35 -6.30 -4.31
N ARG A 31 -4.34 -5.08 -4.83
CA ARG A 31 -3.16 -4.50 -5.46
C ARG A 31 -2.28 -3.86 -4.41
N VAL A 32 -0.97 -4.08 -4.53
CA VAL A 32 0.05 -3.46 -3.69
C VAL A 32 0.83 -2.43 -4.52
N THR A 33 0.97 -1.22 -3.98
CA THR A 33 1.86 -0.18 -4.50
C THR A 33 2.74 0.38 -3.39
N CYS A 34 3.73 1.18 -3.78
CA CYS A 34 4.59 1.89 -2.84
C CYS A 34 4.78 3.32 -3.37
N GLY A 35 4.18 4.31 -2.68
CA GLY A 35 4.16 5.70 -3.15
C GLY A 35 3.50 5.83 -4.53
N GLY A 36 2.52 4.96 -4.84
CA GLY A 36 1.89 4.86 -6.16
C GLY A 36 2.71 4.14 -7.24
N ALA A 37 4.00 3.86 -7.02
CA ALA A 37 4.78 3.06 -7.96
C ALA A 37 4.32 1.58 -7.91
N PRO A 38 4.29 0.88 -9.05
CA PRO A 38 3.96 -0.54 -9.08
C PRO A 38 5.03 -1.34 -8.33
N ALA A 39 4.58 -2.23 -7.46
CA ALA A 39 5.44 -3.13 -6.72
C ALA A 39 5.38 -4.55 -7.30
N TYR A 40 6.53 -5.21 -7.40
CA TYR A 40 6.60 -6.65 -7.62
C TYR A 40 6.50 -7.37 -6.28
N ILE A 41 5.60 -8.35 -6.17
CA ILE A 41 5.47 -9.18 -4.97
C ILE A 41 6.20 -10.51 -5.19
N TRP A 42 7.21 -10.75 -4.37
CA TRP A 42 7.97 -11.99 -4.41
C TRP A 42 7.10 -13.19 -4.01
N PRO A 43 7.28 -14.36 -4.66
CA PRO A 43 6.59 -15.58 -4.26
C PRO A 43 6.96 -15.98 -2.84
N GLY A 44 5.99 -16.51 -2.10
CA GLY A 44 6.19 -16.99 -0.73
C GLY A 44 4.91 -16.95 0.10
N GLY A 45 5.07 -17.20 1.41
CA GLY A 45 3.98 -17.17 2.38
C GLY A 45 3.71 -15.80 3.01
N GLY A 46 4.41 -14.75 2.57
CA GLY A 46 4.29 -13.38 3.07
C GLY A 46 4.08 -12.38 1.94
N ILE A 47 4.21 -11.09 2.27
CA ILE A 47 4.19 -10.00 1.29
C ILE A 47 5.58 -9.38 1.33
N THR A 48 6.47 -9.85 0.47
CA THR A 48 7.77 -9.21 0.25
C THR A 48 7.69 -8.46 -1.06
N LEU A 49 7.80 -7.13 -1.00
CA LEU A 49 7.74 -6.27 -2.17
C LEU A 49 9.12 -5.85 -2.65
N MET A 50 9.23 -5.64 -3.96
CA MET A 50 10.31 -4.90 -4.60
C MET A 50 9.69 -3.76 -5.40
N VAL A 51 10.24 -2.55 -5.25
CA VAL A 51 9.81 -1.37 -6.02
C VAL A 51 11.00 -0.66 -6.64
N ASP A 52 10.78 -0.10 -7.83
CA ASP A 52 11.68 0.87 -8.43
C ASP A 52 11.44 2.27 -7.83
N VAL A 53 12.37 2.70 -6.98
CA VAL A 53 12.30 3.99 -6.29
C VAL A 53 12.32 5.20 -7.21
N THR A 54 12.83 5.05 -8.45
CA THR A 54 12.85 6.15 -9.42
C THR A 54 11.45 6.49 -9.95
N ARG A 55 10.47 5.61 -9.73
CA ARG A 55 9.07 5.79 -10.13
C ARG A 55 8.19 6.37 -9.03
N MET A 56 8.76 6.55 -7.83
CA MET A 56 8.08 7.09 -6.66
C MET A 56 8.27 8.61 -6.59
N PRO A 57 7.36 9.35 -5.94
CA PRO A 57 7.58 10.74 -5.61
C PRO A 57 8.85 10.93 -4.76
N GLU A 58 9.53 12.05 -4.95
CA GLU A 58 10.63 12.45 -4.06
C GLU A 58 10.15 12.55 -2.60
N ASN A 59 11.06 12.30 -1.65
CA ASN A 59 10.78 12.34 -0.21
C ASN A 59 9.67 11.38 0.26
N SER A 60 9.46 10.27 -0.46
CA SER A 60 8.50 9.23 -0.06
C SER A 60 8.93 8.43 1.18
N PHE A 61 10.23 8.39 1.49
CA PHE A 61 10.78 7.60 2.59
C PHE A 61 11.06 8.48 3.81
N GLY A 62 10.79 7.94 5.00
CA GLY A 62 11.21 8.51 6.28
C GLY A 62 12.31 7.68 6.93
N SER A 63 12.89 8.23 8.00
CA SER A 63 13.84 7.54 8.87
C SER A 63 13.46 7.78 10.33
N VAL A 64 13.61 6.77 11.17
CA VAL A 64 13.42 6.90 12.63
C VAL A 64 14.77 6.88 13.37
N PRO A 65 14.86 7.32 14.63
CA PRO A 65 16.14 7.39 15.37
C PRO A 65 16.81 6.04 15.58
N THR A 66 16.04 4.96 15.72
CA THR A 66 16.55 3.60 15.54
C THR A 66 16.84 3.42 14.06
N PRO A 67 18.03 3.01 13.60
CA PRO A 67 18.44 3.04 12.19
C PRO A 67 17.58 2.14 11.30
N ALA A 68 16.38 2.62 10.96
CA ALA A 68 15.33 1.93 10.24
C ALA A 68 14.63 2.94 9.32
N LEU A 69 14.27 2.47 8.14
CA LEU A 69 13.56 3.23 7.13
C LEU A 69 12.04 3.03 7.29
N VAL A 70 11.29 4.10 7.07
CA VAL A 70 9.84 4.07 6.96
C VAL A 70 9.51 4.22 5.47
N ALA A 71 9.00 3.16 4.87
CA ALA A 71 8.56 3.15 3.48
C ALA A 71 7.04 3.18 3.41
N PRO A 72 6.45 3.89 2.43
CA PRO A 72 5.02 3.84 2.20
C PRO A 72 4.66 2.48 1.58
N ILE A 73 3.44 2.02 1.84
CA ILE A 73 2.89 0.83 1.19
C ILE A 73 1.38 0.98 1.20
N GLU A 74 0.77 0.76 0.04
CA GLU A 74 -0.67 0.89 -0.12
C GLU A 74 -1.28 -0.44 -0.55
N PHE A 75 -2.44 -0.77 0.02
CA PHE A 75 -3.28 -1.89 -0.38
C PHE A 75 -4.56 -1.33 -0.99
N THR A 76 -4.79 -1.57 -2.28
CA THR A 76 -6.00 -1.11 -2.96
C THR A 76 -6.83 -2.30 -3.42
N MET A 77 -8.11 -2.29 -3.08
CA MET A 77 -9.09 -3.32 -3.41
C MET A 77 -10.50 -2.73 -3.45
N LYS A 78 -11.50 -3.50 -3.87
CA LYS A 78 -12.89 -3.05 -3.74
C LYS A 78 -13.31 -3.06 -2.27
N LYS A 79 -14.21 -2.15 -1.89
CA LYS A 79 -14.75 -2.09 -0.53
C LYS A 79 -15.38 -3.42 -0.09
N GLU A 80 -16.05 -4.11 -1.01
CA GLU A 80 -16.66 -5.41 -0.74
C GLU A 80 -15.60 -6.49 -0.43
N ASP A 81 -14.51 -6.54 -1.20
CA ASP A 81 -13.39 -7.46 -0.95
C ASP A 81 -12.74 -7.17 0.42
N PHE A 82 -12.61 -5.88 0.77
CA PHE A 82 -12.11 -5.46 2.08
C PHE A 82 -13.04 -5.93 3.21
N HIS A 83 -14.35 -5.79 3.05
CA HIS A 83 -15.34 -6.27 4.02
C HIS A 83 -15.30 -7.80 4.18
N GLN A 84 -15.34 -8.56 3.08
CA GLN A 84 -15.31 -10.03 3.10
C GLN A 84 -14.01 -10.57 3.72
N MET A 85 -12.91 -9.86 3.52
CA MET A 85 -11.63 -10.19 4.14
C MET A 85 -11.66 -10.03 5.67
N GLY A 86 -12.60 -9.26 6.22
CA GLY A 86 -12.62 -8.87 7.64
C GLY A 86 -11.76 -7.63 7.87
N GLY A 87 -11.82 -6.67 6.96
CA GLY A 87 -11.20 -5.37 7.09
C GLY A 87 -11.88 -4.52 8.19
N HIS A 88 -11.14 -3.57 8.74
CA HIS A 88 -11.62 -2.68 9.81
C HIS A 88 -12.59 -1.63 9.26
N MET A 89 -13.85 -2.03 9.03
CA MET A 89 -14.86 -1.22 8.32
C MET A 89 -15.19 0.10 8.99
N ASP A 90 -15.17 0.15 10.33
CA ASP A 90 -15.49 1.34 11.12
C ASP A 90 -14.44 2.45 10.97
N PHE A 91 -13.27 2.13 10.41
CA PHE A 91 -12.17 3.06 10.21
C PHE A 91 -12.06 3.56 8.76
N ILE A 92 -13.00 3.21 7.90
CA ILE A 92 -13.04 3.73 6.52
C ILE A 92 -13.42 5.20 6.56
N ARG A 93 -12.57 6.05 5.97
CA ARG A 93 -12.82 7.49 5.82
C ARG A 93 -12.78 7.89 4.36
N LYS A 94 -13.47 8.98 4.03
CA LYS A 94 -13.38 9.55 2.69
C LYS A 94 -12.06 10.30 2.53
N LEU A 95 -11.55 10.38 1.32
CA LEU A 95 -10.25 11.03 1.06
C LEU A 95 -10.32 12.54 1.34
N GLU A 96 -11.46 13.16 1.05
CA GLU A 96 -11.71 14.58 1.26
C GLU A 96 -11.56 14.95 2.75
N GLU A 97 -12.13 14.13 3.64
CA GLU A 97 -12.02 14.29 5.10
C GLU A 97 -10.56 14.25 5.57
N VAL A 98 -9.72 13.39 4.98
CA VAL A 98 -8.29 13.31 5.34
C VAL A 98 -7.53 14.56 4.92
N SER A 99 -7.88 15.14 3.78
CA SER A 99 -7.22 16.35 3.25
C SER A 99 -7.54 17.62 4.03
N GLU A 100 -8.66 17.66 4.75
CA GLU A 100 -9.05 18.78 5.62
C GLU A 100 -8.35 18.74 6.99
N GLU A 101 -8.04 17.54 7.50
CA GLU A 101 -7.48 17.34 8.84
C GLU A 101 -5.96 17.50 8.94
N ARG A 102 -5.24 17.36 7.82
CA ARG A 102 -3.77 17.30 7.80
C ARG A 102 -3.19 18.01 6.61
N GLU A 103 -1.96 18.48 6.75
CA GLU A 103 -1.20 18.99 5.61
C GLU A 103 -0.89 17.82 4.66
N VAL A 104 -1.53 17.83 3.49
CA VAL A 104 -1.35 16.82 2.44
C VAL A 104 -0.60 17.46 1.28
N SER A 105 0.53 16.88 0.90
CA SER A 105 1.21 17.22 -0.36
C SER A 105 0.66 16.34 -1.48
N MET A 106 -0.19 16.92 -2.34
CA MET A 106 -0.64 16.25 -3.55
C MET A 106 0.38 16.47 -4.66
N LYS A 107 1.01 15.38 -5.11
CA LYS A 107 1.92 15.40 -6.27
C LYS A 107 1.17 14.96 -7.52
N ALA A 108 1.57 15.51 -8.67
CA ALA A 108 1.08 15.05 -9.95
C ALA A 108 1.39 13.56 -10.15
N TRP A 109 0.44 12.84 -10.73
CA TRP A 109 0.62 11.42 -11.01
C TRP A 109 1.73 11.20 -12.05
N ASN A 110 2.58 10.21 -11.83
CA ASN A 110 3.52 9.75 -12.84
C ASN A 110 2.77 8.93 -13.88
N GLU A 111 2.47 9.51 -15.05
CA GLU A 111 1.68 8.86 -16.11
C GLU A 111 2.32 7.58 -16.67
N SER A 112 3.61 7.35 -16.44
CA SER A 112 4.28 6.09 -16.81
C SER A 112 3.92 4.94 -15.87
N ASN A 113 3.26 5.21 -14.74
CA ASN A 113 2.78 4.19 -13.81
C ASN A 113 1.41 3.63 -14.27
N PRO A 114 1.24 2.30 -14.33
CA PRO A 114 0.09 1.65 -14.97
C PRO A 114 -1.20 1.62 -14.12
N TRP A 115 -1.23 2.35 -13.01
CA TRP A 115 -2.29 2.38 -11.98
C TRP A 115 -2.61 3.87 -11.66
N PRO A 116 -3.66 4.28 -10.91
CA PRO A 116 -4.89 3.57 -10.60
C PRO A 116 -5.75 3.19 -11.80
N PHE A 117 -5.56 3.86 -12.93
CA PHE A 117 -6.33 3.64 -14.14
C PHE A 117 -5.38 3.69 -15.34
N GLN A 118 -5.40 2.66 -16.18
CA GLN A 118 -4.79 2.78 -17.51
C GLN A 118 -5.62 3.82 -18.28
N LYS A 119 -4.96 4.84 -18.86
CA LYS A 119 -5.61 5.68 -19.86
C LYS A 119 -5.92 4.77 -21.05
N ASN A 120 -7.21 4.49 -21.27
CA ASN A 120 -7.70 3.85 -22.49
C ASN A 120 -7.40 4.73 -23.70
#